data_AF-A0A9Q2RP57-F1
#
_entry.id   AF-A0A9Q2RP57-F1
#
_cell.length_a   1.000
_cell.length_b   1.000
_cell.length_c   1.000
_cell.angle_alpha   90.00
_cell.angle_beta   90.00
_cell.angle_gamma   90.00
#
_symmetry.space_group_name_H-M   'P 1'
#
loop_
_entity.id
_entity.type
_entity.pdbx_description
1 polymer ?
#
loop_
_entity_poly.entity_id
_entity_poly.type
_entity_poly.pdbx_seq_one_letter_code
_entity_poly.pdbx_strand_id
1 'polypeptide(L)'
;MPKDASKTAQLYRMVMLDHLCPYGLKSKDLLEREGYEVEDHHLTTREETDAFMENHGVETTPQTWIGDKRIGGYDDLRVHFGLDAPESERSDTSYQPVIAIFAVAFLMALGLSWYSFGTILSLRALEWFISISMCLLAVQKLQDVESFSTMFLNYDLLAHRWVRYGYLYPFGEAFAGILMVAGALTWLSAPVALFIGTVGAVSVFKAVYIDKRELKCACVGGDSKVPLGFVSLTENLMMMVMGIWMPIRVYLIG
;
A
#
# COMPACT_ATOMS: atom_id res chain seq x y z
N MET A 1 -26.02 -37.26 -13.95
CA MET A 1 -25.69 -35.85 -14.23
C MET A 1 -24.93 -35.83 -15.55
N PRO A 2 -25.34 -35.05 -16.56
CA PRO A 2 -24.66 -35.05 -17.85
C PRO A 2 -23.23 -34.54 -17.66
N LYS A 3 -22.27 -35.15 -18.36
CA LYS A 3 -20.89 -34.66 -18.46
C LYS A 3 -20.94 -33.28 -19.10
N ASP A 4 -20.70 -32.23 -18.31
CA ASP A 4 -20.50 -30.88 -18.85
C ASP A 4 -19.42 -30.93 -19.93
N ALA A 5 -19.69 -30.28 -21.06
CA ALA A 5 -18.68 -30.06 -22.09
C ALA A 5 -17.44 -29.46 -21.43
N SER A 6 -16.26 -30.05 -21.67
CA SER A 6 -14.99 -29.50 -21.20
C SER A 6 -14.92 -28.03 -21.58
N LYS A 7 -14.89 -27.16 -20.57
CA LYS A 7 -14.80 -25.72 -20.79
C LYS A 7 -13.40 -25.44 -21.34
N THR A 8 -13.24 -25.24 -22.64
CA THR A 8 -11.95 -24.89 -23.26
C THR A 8 -11.80 -23.37 -23.36
N ALA A 9 -10.57 -22.88 -23.12
CA ALA A 9 -10.19 -21.50 -23.32
C ALA A 9 -8.88 -21.43 -24.10
N GLN A 10 -8.81 -20.53 -25.08
CA GLN A 10 -7.58 -20.27 -25.83
C GLN A 10 -6.86 -19.09 -25.21
N LEU A 11 -5.58 -19.26 -24.93
CA LEU A 11 -4.72 -18.23 -24.36
C LEU A 11 -3.51 -18.01 -25.25
N TYR A 12 -3.37 -16.79 -25.76
CA TYR A 12 -2.20 -16.37 -26.53
C TYR A 12 -1.30 -15.54 -25.62
N ARG A 13 -0.08 -16.00 -25.36
CA ARG A 13 0.87 -15.31 -24.46
C ARG A 13 2.30 -15.39 -24.97
N MET A 14 3.08 -14.37 -24.64
CA MET A 14 4.51 -14.35 -24.95
C MET A 14 5.29 -15.36 -24.10
N VAL A 15 6.10 -16.18 -24.76
CA VAL A 15 7.05 -17.12 -24.14
C VAL A 15 8.34 -17.08 -24.96
N MET A 16 9.23 -16.16 -24.60
CA MET A 16 10.54 -16.02 -25.25
C MET A 16 11.64 -16.46 -24.27
N LEU A 17 12.80 -16.87 -24.80
CA LEU A 17 13.90 -17.43 -24.00
C LEU A 17 14.34 -16.50 -22.86
N ASP A 18 14.38 -15.19 -23.13
CA ASP A 18 14.84 -14.15 -22.20
C ASP A 18 13.70 -13.25 -21.68
N HIS A 19 12.43 -13.60 -21.93
CA HIS A 19 11.30 -12.78 -21.52
C HIS A 19 10.10 -13.62 -21.05
N LEU A 20 9.84 -13.54 -19.74
CA LEU A 20 8.68 -14.17 -19.10
C LEU A 20 7.54 -13.15 -18.98
N CYS A 21 6.40 -13.43 -19.61
CA CYS A 21 5.20 -12.61 -19.46
C CYS A 21 4.45 -12.96 -18.16
N PRO A 22 4.44 -12.09 -17.12
CA PRO A 22 3.79 -12.40 -15.85
C PRO A 22 2.28 -12.48 -15.97
N TYR A 23 1.67 -11.62 -16.79
CA TYR A 23 0.23 -11.61 -17.03
C TYR A 23 -0.24 -12.84 -17.80
N GLY A 24 0.57 -13.37 -18.71
CA GLY A 24 0.29 -14.63 -19.41
C GLY A 24 0.20 -15.81 -18.46
N LEU A 25 1.15 -15.93 -17.52
CA LEU A 25 1.12 -16.96 -16.49
C LEU A 25 -0.09 -16.81 -15.55
N LYS A 26 -0.39 -15.59 -15.10
CA LYS A 26 -1.56 -15.33 -14.25
C LYS A 26 -2.88 -15.65 -14.96
N SER A 27 -2.99 -15.36 -16.26
CA SER A 27 -4.18 -15.69 -17.05
C SER A 27 -4.37 -17.20 -17.18
N LYS A 28 -3.28 -17.93 -17.44
CA LYS A 28 -3.30 -19.40 -17.48
C LYS A 28 -3.75 -20.00 -16.15
N ASP A 29 -3.12 -19.61 -15.04
CA ASP A 29 -3.45 -20.08 -13.70
C ASP A 29 -4.90 -19.75 -13.31
N LEU A 30 -5.39 -18.55 -13.67
CA LEU A 30 -6.79 -18.17 -13.42
C LEU A 30 -7.78 -19.05 -14.20
N LEU A 31 -7.55 -19.29 -15.48
CA LEU A 31 -8.39 -20.17 -16.30
C LEU A 31 -8.42 -21.60 -15.74
N GLU A 32 -7.26 -22.14 -15.38
CA GLU A 32 -7.14 -23.49 -14.80
C GLU A 32 -7.90 -23.60 -13.47
N ARG A 33 -7.86 -22.57 -12.61
CA ARG A 33 -8.60 -22.53 -11.33
C ARG A 33 -10.10 -22.46 -11.51
N GLU A 34 -10.58 -21.80 -12.55
CA GLU A 34 -12.00 -21.74 -12.92
C GLU A 34 -12.47 -23.02 -13.67
N GLY A 35 -11.58 -24.01 -13.80
CA GLY A 35 -11.89 -25.33 -14.35
C GLY A 35 -11.86 -25.39 -15.88
N TYR A 36 -11.16 -24.46 -16.54
CA TYR A 36 -10.96 -24.49 -17.99
C TYR A 36 -9.76 -25.35 -18.38
N GLU A 37 -9.90 -26.08 -19.49
CA GLU A 37 -8.77 -26.64 -20.22
C GLU A 37 -8.18 -25.55 -21.13
N VAL A 38 -6.92 -25.19 -20.90
CA VAL A 38 -6.28 -24.05 -21.56
C VAL A 38 -5.47 -24.51 -22.77
N GLU A 39 -5.91 -24.09 -23.95
CA GLU A 39 -5.14 -24.14 -25.19
C GLU A 39 -4.12 -23.00 -25.16
N ASP A 40 -2.91 -23.32 -24.72
CA ASP A 40 -1.82 -22.37 -24.45
C ASP A 40 -0.97 -22.13 -25.71
N HIS A 41 -1.30 -21.07 -26.45
CA HIS A 41 -0.59 -20.64 -27.66
C HIS A 41 0.56 -19.69 -27.31
N HIS A 42 1.79 -20.12 -27.58
CA HIS A 42 2.99 -19.34 -27.27
C HIS A 42 3.40 -18.48 -28.45
N LEU A 43 3.55 -17.18 -28.20
CA LEU A 43 4.19 -16.23 -29.09
C LEU A 43 5.68 -16.19 -28.72
N THR A 44 6.51 -16.76 -29.57
CA THR A 44 7.92 -17.07 -29.27
C THR A 44 8.91 -16.04 -29.81
N THR A 45 8.45 -15.16 -30.70
CA THR A 45 9.25 -14.04 -31.21
C THR A 45 8.50 -12.71 -31.11
N ARG A 46 9.24 -11.60 -31.22
CA ARG A 46 8.66 -10.26 -31.22
C ARG A 46 7.84 -10.03 -32.48
N GLU A 47 8.34 -10.47 -33.63
CA GLU A 47 7.64 -10.37 -34.91
C GLU A 47 6.31 -11.14 -34.89
N GLU A 48 6.28 -12.31 -34.26
CA GLU A 48 5.06 -13.10 -34.07
C GLU A 48 4.07 -12.38 -33.15
N THR A 49 4.57 -11.76 -32.08
CA THR A 49 3.75 -10.99 -31.14
C THR A 49 3.16 -9.75 -31.82
N ASP A 50 3.97 -8.99 -32.55
CA ASP A 50 3.55 -7.79 -33.26
C ASP A 50 2.54 -8.13 -34.37
N ALA A 51 2.79 -9.20 -35.13
CA ALA A 51 1.84 -9.69 -36.13
C ALA A 51 0.52 -10.18 -35.49
N PHE A 52 0.58 -10.86 -34.34
CA PHE A 52 -0.61 -11.27 -33.60
C PHE A 52 -1.44 -10.06 -33.15
N MET A 53 -0.78 -9.05 -32.60
CA MET A 53 -1.39 -7.80 -32.13
C MET A 53 -2.07 -7.05 -33.28
N GLU A 54 -1.40 -6.93 -34.43
CA GLU A 54 -1.94 -6.30 -35.63
C GLU A 54 -3.15 -7.07 -36.18
N ASN A 55 -3.02 -8.40 -36.33
CA ASN A 55 -4.08 -9.25 -36.88
C ASN A 55 -5.36 -9.26 -36.04
N HIS A 56 -5.23 -9.13 -34.71
CA HIS A 56 -6.37 -9.14 -33.78
C HIS A 56 -6.78 -7.74 -33.31
N GLY A 57 -6.09 -6.68 -33.75
CA GLY A 57 -6.35 -5.30 -33.34
C GLY A 57 -6.28 -5.12 -31.83
N VAL A 58 -5.23 -5.64 -31.19
CA VAL A 58 -4.98 -5.52 -29.74
C VAL A 58 -3.63 -4.86 -29.50
N GLU A 59 -3.53 -4.08 -28.44
CA GLU A 59 -2.29 -3.36 -28.12
C GLU A 59 -1.36 -4.14 -27.16
N THR A 60 -1.89 -5.19 -26.53
CA THR A 60 -1.18 -5.94 -25.48
C THR A 60 -1.44 -7.44 -25.57
N THR A 61 -0.51 -8.22 -25.01
CA THR A 61 -0.68 -9.64 -24.72
C THR A 61 -0.47 -9.86 -23.20
N PRO A 62 -1.05 -10.91 -22.59
CA PRO A 62 -1.79 -12.01 -23.19
C PRO A 62 -3.20 -11.63 -23.68
N GLN A 63 -3.79 -12.49 -24.50
CA GLN A 63 -5.20 -12.39 -24.91
C GLN A 63 -5.91 -13.74 -24.73
N THR A 64 -7.11 -13.69 -24.18
CA THR A 64 -7.91 -14.87 -23.83
C THR A 64 -9.22 -14.92 -24.63
N TRP A 65 -9.55 -16.11 -25.15
CA TRP A 65 -10.84 -16.42 -25.76
C TRP A 65 -11.51 -17.58 -25.00
N ILE A 66 -12.82 -17.46 -24.81
CA ILE A 66 -13.67 -18.52 -24.27
C ILE A 66 -14.78 -18.77 -25.29
N GLY A 67 -14.75 -19.94 -25.92
CA GLY A 67 -15.51 -20.18 -27.15
C GLY A 67 -15.14 -19.15 -28.23
N ASP A 68 -16.14 -18.59 -28.90
CA ASP A 68 -15.94 -17.58 -29.95
C ASP A 68 -15.76 -16.14 -29.41
N LYS A 69 -15.87 -15.95 -28.09
CA LYS A 69 -15.84 -14.63 -27.48
C LYS A 69 -14.43 -14.29 -26.99
N ARG A 70 -13.86 -13.20 -27.54
CA ARG A 70 -12.65 -12.58 -26.98
C ARG A 70 -12.99 -11.94 -25.64
N ILE A 71 -12.31 -12.39 -24.58
CA ILE A 71 -12.43 -11.80 -23.25
C ILE A 71 -11.48 -10.61 -23.12
N GLY A 72 -10.22 -10.78 -23.53
CA GLY A 72 -9.21 -9.73 -23.46
C GLY A 72 -7.96 -10.16 -22.68
N GLY A 73 -7.32 -9.20 -22.04
CA GLY A 73 -6.13 -9.43 -21.21
C GLY A 73 -6.45 -10.02 -19.84
N TYR A 74 -5.46 -10.04 -18.96
CA TYR A 74 -5.62 -10.57 -17.61
C TYR A 74 -6.67 -9.80 -16.78
N ASP A 75 -6.69 -8.47 -16.90
CA ASP A 75 -7.64 -7.64 -16.15
C ASP A 75 -9.09 -7.85 -16.61
N ASP A 76 -9.30 -7.99 -17.92
CA ASP A 76 -10.61 -8.34 -18.49
C ASP A 76 -11.07 -9.72 -18.04
N LEU A 77 -10.14 -10.68 -17.95
CA LEU A 77 -10.42 -12.03 -17.47
C LEU A 77 -10.85 -12.04 -16.00
N ARG A 78 -10.24 -11.21 -15.16
CA ARG A 78 -10.66 -11.03 -13.76
C ARG A 78 -12.05 -10.43 -13.64
N VAL A 79 -12.40 -9.48 -14.50
CA VAL A 79 -13.77 -8.92 -14.58
C VAL A 79 -14.75 -9.99 -15.06
N HIS A 80 -14.38 -10.78 -16.06
CA HIS A 80 -15.23 -11.85 -16.60
C HIS A 80 -15.63 -12.87 -15.53
N PHE A 81 -14.70 -13.25 -14.66
CA PHE A 81 -14.97 -14.16 -13.53
C PHE A 81 -15.53 -13.47 -12.28
N GLY A 82 -15.81 -12.17 -12.33
CA GLY A 82 -16.38 -11.43 -11.20
C GLY A 82 -15.42 -11.26 -10.02
N LEU A 83 -14.11 -11.44 -10.24
CA LEU A 83 -13.08 -11.19 -9.23
C LEU A 83 -12.87 -9.70 -9.00
N ASP A 84 -13.06 -8.89 -10.03
CA ASP A 84 -13.03 -7.44 -9.96
C ASP A 84 -14.27 -6.83 -10.63
N ALA A 85 -14.68 -5.65 -10.16
CA ALA A 85 -15.69 -4.85 -10.83
C ALA A 85 -15.18 -4.35 -12.21
N PRO A 86 -16.06 -4.00 -13.16
CA PRO A 86 -15.69 -3.32 -14.38
C PRO A 86 -14.90 -2.04 -14.09
N GLU A 87 -13.98 -1.65 -14.97
CA GLU A 87 -13.14 -0.45 -14.75
C GLU A 87 -13.95 0.82 -14.46
N SER A 88 -15.12 0.97 -15.07
CA SER A 88 -16.04 2.09 -14.85
C SER A 88 -16.60 2.19 -13.43
N GLU A 89 -16.57 1.10 -12.66
CA GLU A 89 -17.10 1.01 -11.31
C GLU A 89 -15.99 0.86 -10.25
N ARG A 90 -14.72 0.73 -10.66
CA ARG A 90 -13.60 0.59 -9.72
C ARG A 90 -13.31 1.94 -9.05
N SER A 91 -13.30 1.93 -7.72
CA SER A 91 -12.72 3.03 -6.95
C SER A 91 -11.20 2.97 -7.05
N ASP A 92 -10.57 4.11 -7.31
CA ASP A 92 -9.11 4.27 -7.25
C ASP A 92 -8.54 4.21 -5.83
N THR A 93 -9.36 3.90 -4.81
CA THR A 93 -8.93 3.84 -3.42
C THR A 93 -8.53 2.43 -2.98
N SER A 94 -7.42 2.32 -2.26
CA SER A 94 -6.99 1.04 -1.66
C SER A 94 -6.44 1.26 -0.26
N TYR A 95 -6.96 0.50 0.70
CA TYR A 95 -6.49 0.49 2.09
C TYR A 95 -5.60 -0.72 2.42
N GLN A 96 -5.45 -1.66 1.49
CA GLN A 96 -4.72 -2.90 1.72
C GLN A 96 -3.28 -2.68 2.23
N PRO A 97 -2.48 -1.76 1.66
CA PRO A 97 -1.13 -1.51 2.16
C PRO A 97 -1.11 -1.01 3.61
N VAL A 98 -2.06 -0.13 3.96
CA VAL A 98 -2.18 0.44 5.31
C VAL A 98 -2.58 -0.64 6.31
N ILE A 99 -3.60 -1.43 5.98
CA ILE A 99 -4.06 -2.54 6.83
C ILE A 99 -2.90 -3.52 7.05
N ALA A 100 -2.13 -3.84 6.01
CA ALA A 100 -0.95 -4.70 6.14
C ALA A 100 0.09 -4.12 7.10
N ILE A 101 0.44 -2.84 6.96
CA ILE A 101 1.42 -2.16 7.84
C ILE A 101 0.96 -2.21 9.30
N PHE A 102 -0.26 -1.77 9.60
CA PHE A 102 -0.76 -1.75 10.96
C PHE A 102 -0.98 -3.15 11.53
N ALA A 103 -1.46 -4.10 10.74
CA ALA A 103 -1.62 -5.50 11.19
C ALA A 103 -0.26 -6.14 11.53
N VAL A 104 0.75 -5.97 10.68
CA VAL A 104 2.10 -6.48 10.94
C VAL A 104 2.71 -5.80 12.15
N ALA A 105 2.62 -4.47 12.27
CA ALA A 105 3.10 -3.74 13.44
C ALA A 105 2.43 -4.21 14.74
N PHE A 106 1.12 -4.46 14.71
CA PHE A 106 0.37 -4.93 15.87
C PHE A 106 0.82 -6.33 16.29
N LEU A 107 0.93 -7.26 15.34
CA LEU A 107 1.42 -8.61 15.61
C LEU A 107 2.87 -8.62 16.13
N MET A 108 3.74 -7.76 15.58
CA MET A 108 5.10 -7.59 16.10
C MET A 108 5.09 -7.09 17.54
N ALA A 109 4.25 -6.11 17.87
CA ALA A 109 4.16 -5.57 19.22
C ALA A 109 3.61 -6.58 20.23
N LEU A 110 2.60 -7.37 19.85
CA LEU A 110 2.11 -8.49 20.66
C LEU A 110 3.18 -9.56 20.86
N GLY A 111 3.91 -9.92 19.80
CA GLY A 111 5.00 -10.88 19.85
C GLY A 111 6.13 -10.43 20.77
N LEU A 112 6.52 -9.15 20.70
CA LEU A 112 7.50 -8.56 21.60
C LEU A 112 7.01 -8.53 23.04
N SER A 113 5.73 -8.18 23.27
CA SER A 113 5.15 -8.19 24.62
C SER A 113 5.14 -9.60 25.23
N TRP A 114 4.75 -10.60 24.43
CA TRP A 114 4.84 -12.01 24.85
C TRP A 114 6.28 -12.37 25.21
N TYR A 115 7.23 -12.06 24.32
CA TYR A 115 8.63 -12.42 24.51
C TYR A 115 9.25 -11.76 25.75
N SER A 116 8.97 -10.48 26.00
CA SER A 116 9.59 -9.72 27.09
C SER A 116 8.89 -9.90 28.45
N PHE A 117 7.56 -10.06 28.47
CA PHE A 117 6.77 -10.04 29.71
C PHE A 117 5.94 -11.30 29.96
N GLY A 118 5.93 -12.26 29.04
CA GLY A 118 5.05 -13.45 29.10
C GLY A 118 3.56 -13.14 28.97
N THR A 119 3.20 -11.87 28.70
CA THR A 119 1.82 -11.40 28.54
C THR A 119 1.63 -10.77 27.17
N ILE A 120 0.56 -11.15 26.47
CA ILE A 120 0.26 -10.65 25.12
C ILE A 120 -0.16 -9.18 25.17
N LEU A 121 -1.17 -8.89 26.00
CA LEU A 121 -1.77 -7.58 26.10
C LEU A 121 -1.19 -6.84 27.29
N SER A 122 -0.37 -5.84 27.00
CA SER A 122 0.22 -4.95 27.98
C SER A 122 0.17 -3.50 27.47
N LEU A 123 0.29 -2.52 28.37
CA LEU A 123 0.47 -1.12 27.96
C LEU A 123 1.71 -0.94 27.08
N ARG A 124 2.76 -1.74 27.33
CA ARG A 124 3.98 -1.74 26.51
C ARG A 124 3.74 -2.27 25.10
N ALA A 125 2.84 -3.24 24.93
CA ALA A 125 2.41 -3.70 23.60
C ALA A 125 1.76 -2.56 22.80
N LEU A 126 0.93 -1.73 23.44
CA LEU A 126 0.31 -0.59 22.77
C LEU A 126 1.34 0.47 22.35
N GLU A 127 2.29 0.79 23.23
CA GLU A 127 3.40 1.70 22.91
C GLU A 127 4.24 1.19 21.74
N TRP A 128 4.61 -0.09 21.77
CA TRP A 128 5.37 -0.72 20.68
C TRP A 128 4.58 -0.74 19.40
N PHE A 129 3.29 -1.05 19.43
CA PHE A 129 2.44 -1.01 18.25
C PHE A 129 2.50 0.37 17.57
N ILE A 130 2.33 1.44 18.33
CA ILE A 130 2.36 2.80 17.77
C ILE A 130 3.75 3.13 17.23
N SER A 131 4.81 2.91 18.01
CA SER A 131 6.18 3.25 17.59
C SER A 131 6.70 2.41 16.42
N ILE A 132 6.31 1.12 16.33
CA ILE A 132 6.65 0.26 15.20
C ILE A 132 5.86 0.70 13.96
N SER A 133 4.58 1.04 14.10
CA SER A 133 3.79 1.58 12.99
C SER A 133 4.41 2.86 12.43
N MET A 134 4.86 3.77 13.29
CA MET A 134 5.60 4.98 12.89
C MET A 134 6.87 4.62 12.12
N CYS A 135 7.68 3.67 12.61
CA CYS A 135 8.88 3.24 11.90
C CYS A 135 8.56 2.65 10.52
N LEU A 136 7.53 1.81 10.40
CA LEU A 136 7.14 1.22 9.12
C LEU A 136 6.64 2.26 8.12
N LEU A 137 5.81 3.21 8.56
CA LEU A 137 5.34 4.32 7.73
C LEU A 137 6.49 5.26 7.33
N ALA A 138 7.41 5.56 8.25
CA ALA A 138 8.60 6.33 7.94
C ALA A 138 9.45 5.64 6.87
N VAL A 139 9.61 4.31 6.90
CA VAL A 139 10.28 3.56 5.83
C VAL A 139 9.58 3.74 4.49
N GLN A 140 8.24 3.68 4.43
CA GLN A 140 7.51 3.93 3.17
C GLN A 140 7.79 5.32 2.61
N LYS A 141 7.90 6.34 3.47
CA LYS A 141 8.21 7.72 3.07
C LYS A 141 9.68 7.87 2.64
N LEU A 142 10.59 7.12 3.26
CA LEU A 142 12.03 7.14 2.96
C LEU A 142 12.40 6.37 1.68
N GLN A 143 11.56 5.44 1.22
CA GLN A 143 11.80 4.69 -0.03
C GLN A 143 11.86 5.61 -1.25
N ASP A 144 11.02 6.64 -1.29
CA ASP A 144 11.03 7.67 -2.32
C ASP A 144 10.68 9.03 -1.71
N VAL A 145 11.71 9.69 -1.18
CA VAL A 145 11.58 10.98 -0.49
C VAL A 145 11.07 12.08 -1.43
N GLU A 146 11.44 12.04 -2.71
CA GLU A 146 11.07 13.08 -3.69
C GLU A 146 9.57 12.99 -4.02
N SER A 147 9.09 11.77 -4.27
CA SER A 147 7.67 11.52 -4.50
C SER A 147 6.85 11.80 -3.24
N PHE A 148 7.35 11.42 -2.07
CA PHE A 148 6.76 11.79 -0.78
C PHE A 148 6.66 13.31 -0.61
N SER A 149 7.75 14.06 -0.77
CA SER A 149 7.77 15.50 -0.52
C SER A 149 6.83 16.24 -1.47
N THR A 150 6.78 15.82 -2.74
CA THR A 150 5.87 16.37 -3.74
C THR A 150 4.41 16.17 -3.33
N MET A 151 4.06 14.97 -2.86
CA MET A 151 2.71 14.68 -2.40
C MET A 151 2.36 15.39 -1.09
N PHE A 152 3.31 15.45 -0.15
CA PHE A 152 3.16 16.08 1.16
C PHE A 152 2.93 17.59 1.05
N LEU A 153 3.58 18.24 0.09
CA LEU A 153 3.38 19.66 -0.21
C LEU A 153 1.93 20.02 -0.56
N ASN A 154 1.11 19.09 -1.08
CA ASN A 154 -0.25 19.42 -1.49
C ASN A 154 -1.21 19.74 -0.34
N TYR A 155 -0.86 19.41 0.90
CA TYR A 155 -1.71 19.61 2.07
C TYR A 155 -0.98 20.13 3.30
N ASP A 156 0.31 19.83 3.49
CA ASP A 156 1.00 20.24 4.71
C ASP A 156 1.28 21.75 4.76
N LEU A 157 0.77 22.42 5.79
CA LEU A 157 0.85 23.87 5.94
C LEU A 157 2.28 24.37 6.15
N LEU A 158 3.12 23.59 6.84
CA LEU A 158 4.51 23.97 7.08
C LEU A 158 5.36 23.68 5.85
N ALA A 159 5.12 22.57 5.15
CA ALA A 159 5.80 22.23 3.90
C ALA A 159 5.51 23.27 2.81
N HIS A 160 4.26 23.75 2.70
CA HIS A 160 3.90 24.85 1.79
C HIS A 160 4.76 26.11 2.03
N ARG A 161 5.06 26.42 3.30
CA ARG A 161 5.84 27.61 3.67
C ARG A 161 7.34 27.37 3.59
N TRP A 162 7.80 26.15 3.87
CA TRP A 162 9.19 25.76 3.85
C TRP A 162 9.36 24.38 3.22
N VAL A 163 9.57 24.33 1.91
CA VAL A 163 9.64 23.09 1.12
C VAL A 163 10.64 22.06 1.68
N ARG A 164 11.79 22.52 2.20
CA ARG A 164 12.80 21.63 2.78
C ARG A 164 12.31 20.86 4.02
N TYR A 165 11.27 21.35 4.69
CA TYR A 165 10.61 20.61 5.77
C TYR A 165 10.06 19.26 5.27
N GLY A 166 9.46 19.21 4.06
CA GLY A 166 8.94 17.98 3.49
C GLY A 166 10.01 16.90 3.30
N TYR A 167 11.25 17.30 2.99
CA TYR A 167 12.39 16.38 2.90
C TYR A 167 12.90 15.92 4.26
N LEU A 168 12.78 16.75 5.31
CA LEU A 168 13.25 16.42 6.66
C LEU A 168 12.23 15.61 7.47
N TYR A 169 10.93 15.79 7.19
CA TYR A 169 9.83 15.13 7.87
C TYR A 169 10.00 13.60 8.03
N PRO A 170 10.26 12.81 6.96
CA PRO A 170 10.33 11.36 7.09
C PRO A 170 11.49 10.90 7.96
N PHE A 171 12.60 11.66 8.00
CA PHE A 171 13.71 11.40 8.91
C PHE A 171 13.37 11.73 10.36
N GLY A 172 12.66 12.83 10.60
CA GLY A 172 12.18 13.21 11.92
C GLY A 172 11.22 12.18 12.52
N GLU A 173 10.33 11.66 11.69
CA GLU A 173 9.41 10.58 12.08
C GLU A 173 10.13 9.26 12.35
N ALA A 174 11.04 8.83 11.46
CA ALA A 174 11.87 7.65 11.68
C ALA A 174 12.67 7.77 12.99
N PHE A 175 13.30 8.92 13.20
CA PHE A 175 14.08 9.22 14.40
C PHE A 175 13.21 9.12 15.67
N ALA A 176 12.04 9.76 15.68
CA ALA A 176 11.11 9.70 16.80
C ALA A 176 10.62 8.27 17.05
N GLY A 177 10.20 7.56 16.00
CA GLY A 177 9.72 6.18 16.07
C GLY A 177 10.77 5.22 16.66
N ILE A 178 12.00 5.26 16.15
CA ILE A 178 13.11 4.40 16.60
C ILE A 178 13.40 4.64 18.10
N LEU A 179 13.51 5.89 18.51
CA LEU A 179 13.75 6.23 19.91
C LEU A 179 12.59 5.83 20.83
N MET A 180 11.35 5.96 20.35
CA MET A 180 10.16 5.53 21.08
C MET A 180 10.09 3.99 21.21
N VAL A 181 10.45 3.22 20.19
CA VAL A 181 10.57 1.75 20.30
C VAL A 181 11.54 1.37 21.42
N ALA A 182 12.72 2.02 21.42
CA ALA A 182 13.73 1.81 22.44
C ALA A 182 13.30 2.29 23.84
N GLY A 183 12.35 3.22 23.94
CA GLY A 183 12.06 3.95 25.17
C GLY A 183 13.23 4.84 25.61
N ALA A 184 14.11 5.21 24.69
CA ALA A 184 15.33 5.97 24.95
C ALA A 184 15.17 7.43 24.51
N LEU A 185 15.89 8.34 25.17
CA LEU A 185 15.92 9.77 24.82
C LEU A 185 14.52 10.39 24.61
N THR A 186 13.56 10.03 25.47
CA THR A 186 12.17 10.52 25.38
C THR A 186 12.06 12.03 25.47
N TRP A 187 13.00 12.70 26.16
CA TRP A 187 13.11 14.16 26.17
C TRP A 187 13.33 14.77 24.79
N LEU A 188 13.88 14.01 23.84
CA LEU A 188 14.17 14.46 22.48
C LEU A 188 13.15 13.91 21.46
N SER A 189 12.82 12.62 21.55
CA SER A 189 11.86 12.01 20.62
C SER A 189 10.44 12.52 20.80
N ALA A 190 10.02 12.82 22.04
CA ALA A 190 8.67 13.26 22.32
C ALA A 190 8.38 14.68 21.79
N PRO A 191 9.22 15.71 22.01
CA PRO A 191 9.00 17.02 21.39
C PRO A 191 8.99 16.97 19.86
N VAL A 192 9.85 16.15 19.25
CA VAL A 192 9.86 15.97 17.78
C VAL A 192 8.53 15.39 17.31
N ALA A 193 8.07 14.28 17.90
CA ALA A 193 6.80 13.64 17.55
C ALA A 193 5.59 14.56 17.80
N LEU A 194 5.57 15.29 18.92
CA LEU A 194 4.52 16.27 19.21
C LEU A 194 4.46 17.38 18.17
N PHE A 195 5.61 17.94 17.80
CA PHE A 195 5.68 19.03 16.84
C PHE A 195 5.20 18.57 15.46
N ILE A 196 5.79 17.50 14.92
CA ILE A 196 5.42 17.00 13.58
C ILE A 196 3.98 16.50 13.55
N GLY A 197 3.53 15.81 14.61
CA GLY A 197 2.17 15.29 14.72
C GLY A 197 1.13 16.40 14.84
N THR A 198 1.41 17.46 15.60
CA THR A 198 0.48 18.59 15.72
C THR A 198 0.37 19.36 14.42
N VAL A 199 1.50 19.67 13.78
CA VAL A 199 1.51 20.37 12.48
C VAL A 199 0.77 19.52 11.45
N GLY A 200 1.11 18.24 11.32
CA GLY A 200 0.47 17.32 10.39
C GLY A 200 -1.02 17.12 10.66
N ALA A 201 -1.45 16.98 11.92
CA ALA A 201 -2.86 16.87 12.27
C ALA A 201 -3.67 18.10 11.86
N VAL A 202 -3.14 19.31 12.13
CA VAL A 202 -3.80 20.56 11.73
C VAL A 202 -3.84 20.70 10.20
N SER A 203 -2.74 20.35 9.52
CA SER A 203 -2.66 20.33 8.06
C SER A 203 -3.71 19.41 7.43
N VAL A 204 -3.79 18.16 7.87
CA VAL A 204 -4.74 17.15 7.35
C VAL A 204 -6.17 17.56 7.71
N PHE A 205 -6.41 18.03 8.94
CA PHE A 205 -7.73 18.47 9.38
C PHE A 205 -8.25 19.59 8.49
N LYS A 206 -7.42 20.61 8.23
CA LYS A 206 -7.78 21.69 7.32
C LYS A 206 -8.02 21.17 5.89
N ALA A 207 -7.10 20.42 5.32
CA ALA A 207 -7.19 19.98 3.93
C ALA A 207 -8.43 19.10 3.66
N VAL A 208 -8.79 18.23 4.61
CA VAL A 208 -9.85 17.23 4.42
C VAL A 208 -11.20 17.71 4.94
N TYR A 209 -11.26 18.31 6.13
CA TYR A 209 -12.54 18.68 6.75
C TYR A 209 -12.99 20.10 6.44
N ILE A 210 -12.06 21.02 6.20
CA ILE A 210 -12.37 22.42 5.87
C ILE A 210 -12.38 22.60 4.35
N ASP A 211 -11.27 22.27 3.69
CA ASP A 211 -11.08 22.50 2.26
C ASP A 211 -11.73 21.40 1.39
N LYS A 212 -12.21 20.30 2.01
CA LYS A 212 -12.88 19.16 1.36
C LYS A 212 -12.11 18.62 0.15
N ARG A 213 -10.78 18.59 0.23
CA ARG A 213 -9.93 18.11 -0.85
C ARG A 213 -9.84 16.59 -0.84
N GLU A 214 -10.13 15.98 -1.97
CA GLU A 214 -9.86 14.55 -2.18
C GLU A 214 -8.39 14.35 -2.53
N LEU A 215 -7.57 14.10 -1.51
CA LEU A 215 -6.13 13.93 -1.65
C LEU A 215 -5.71 12.51 -1.30
N LYS A 216 -4.68 12.03 -1.99
CA LYS A 216 -4.00 10.78 -1.69
C LYS A 216 -3.05 10.94 -0.50
N CYS A 217 -2.95 9.91 0.31
CA CYS A 217 -2.14 9.86 1.52
C CYS A 217 -0.68 9.64 1.17
N ALA A 218 0.20 10.59 1.51
CA ALA A 218 1.64 10.41 1.32
C ALA A 218 2.27 9.44 2.35
N CYS A 219 1.49 8.97 3.35
CA CYS A 219 2.03 8.18 4.45
C CYS A 219 2.52 6.78 4.05
N VAL A 220 2.08 6.30 2.88
CA VAL A 220 2.53 5.02 2.30
C VAL A 220 3.43 5.27 1.07
N GLY A 221 4.09 6.42 1.01
CA GLY A 221 4.87 6.85 -0.15
C GLY A 221 4.04 7.55 -1.21
N GLY A 222 4.70 8.01 -2.27
CA GLY A 222 4.09 8.91 -3.27
C GLY A 222 3.17 8.25 -4.31
N ASP A 223 3.18 6.92 -4.45
CA ASP A 223 2.30 6.17 -5.38
C ASP A 223 1.09 5.52 -4.68
N SER A 224 0.73 6.04 -3.51
CA SER A 224 -0.35 5.47 -2.70
C SER A 224 -1.73 5.83 -3.22
N LYS A 225 -2.58 4.81 -3.37
CA LYS A 225 -4.03 4.93 -3.62
C LYS A 225 -4.85 5.12 -2.33
N VAL A 226 -4.20 5.29 -1.19
CA VAL A 226 -4.89 5.46 0.10
C VAL A 226 -5.44 6.88 0.20
N PRO A 227 -6.69 7.10 0.59
CA PRO A 227 -7.19 8.45 0.84
C PRO A 227 -6.57 9.04 2.12
N LEU A 228 -6.15 10.30 2.05
CA LEU A 228 -5.40 11.00 3.11
C LEU A 228 -6.13 11.03 4.46
N GLY A 229 -7.45 11.27 4.43
CA GLY A 229 -8.22 11.73 5.59
C GLY A 229 -8.06 10.93 6.87
N PHE A 230 -8.67 9.74 6.93
CA PHE A 230 -8.75 9.01 8.19
C PHE A 230 -7.39 8.46 8.64
N VAL A 231 -6.61 7.92 7.70
CA VAL A 231 -5.34 7.24 8.00
C VAL A 231 -4.29 8.23 8.49
N SER A 232 -4.07 9.31 7.75
CA SER A 232 -3.04 10.31 8.10
C SER A 232 -3.42 11.08 9.37
N LEU A 233 -4.70 11.38 9.58
CA LEU A 233 -5.13 12.02 10.83
C LEU A 233 -4.88 11.11 12.03
N THR A 234 -5.22 9.82 11.91
CA THR A 234 -5.02 8.84 12.99
C THR A 234 -3.54 8.70 13.34
N GLU A 235 -2.66 8.65 12.34
CA GLU A 235 -1.22 8.60 12.53
C GLU A 235 -0.68 9.83 13.27
N ASN A 236 -1.06 11.04 12.83
CA ASN A 236 -0.63 12.28 13.47
C ASN A 236 -1.14 12.37 14.93
N LEU A 237 -2.37 11.92 15.19
CA LEU A 237 -2.92 11.82 16.55
C LEU A 237 -2.17 10.79 17.40
N MET A 238 -1.79 9.64 16.84
CA MET A 238 -0.96 8.65 17.54
C MET A 238 0.40 9.22 17.93
N MET A 239 1.06 9.98 17.05
CA MET A 239 2.30 10.69 17.36
C MET A 239 2.12 11.71 18.48
N MET A 240 1.01 12.45 18.47
CA MET A 240 0.68 13.38 19.54
C MET A 240 0.49 12.65 20.87
N VAL A 241 -0.32 11.59 20.89
CA VAL A 241 -0.59 10.78 22.09
C VAL A 241 0.71 10.21 22.65
N MET A 242 1.55 9.60 21.81
CA MET A 242 2.84 9.06 22.24
C MET A 242 3.79 10.14 22.74
N GLY A 243 3.80 11.30 22.09
CA GLY A 243 4.59 12.45 22.50
C GLY A 243 4.18 13.04 23.86
N ILE A 244 2.93 12.86 24.28
CA ILE A 244 2.49 13.23 25.63
C ILE A 244 2.74 12.08 26.61
N TRP A 245 2.37 10.85 26.23
CA TRP A 245 2.37 9.67 27.09
C TRP A 245 3.78 9.25 27.51
N MET A 246 4.74 9.19 26.58
CA MET A 246 6.09 8.69 26.86
C MET A 246 6.84 9.54 27.89
N PRO A 247 6.84 10.89 27.83
CA PRO A 247 7.38 11.72 28.89
C PRO A 247 6.67 11.52 30.23
N ILE A 248 5.32 11.44 30.24
CA ILE A 248 4.57 11.19 31.47
C ILE A 248 5.01 9.87 32.10
N ARG A 249 5.13 8.81 31.31
CA ARG A 249 5.55 7.51 31.82
C ARG A 249 6.96 7.57 32.40
N VAL A 250 7.93 8.09 31.65
CA VAL A 250 9.34 8.12 32.05
C VAL A 250 9.61 9.06 33.24
N TYR A 251 8.94 10.22 33.30
CA TYR A 251 9.21 11.23 34.32
C TYR A 251 8.27 11.21 35.52
N LEU A 252 7.02 10.75 35.35
CA LEU A 252 6.01 10.80 36.41
C LEU A 252 5.64 9.42 36.96
N ILE A 253 5.76 8.35 36.16
CA ILE A 253 5.29 7.02 36.56
C ILE A 253 6.46 6.08 36.93
N GLY A 254 7.63 6.26 36.30
CA GLY A 254 8.80 5.41 36.51
C GLY A 254 8.74 4.14 35.67
#